data_AF-A0A954QDS1-F1
#
_entry.id   AF-A0A954QDS1-F1
#
_cell.length_a   1.000
_cell.length_b   1.000
_cell.length_c   1.000
_cell.angle_alpha   90.00
_cell.angle_beta   90.00
_cell.angle_gamma   90.00
#
_symmetry.space_group_name_H-M   'P 1'
#
loop_
_entity.id
_entity.type
_entity.pdbx_description
1 polymer ?
#
loop_
_entity_poly.entity_id
_entity_poly.type
_entity_poly.pdbx_seq_one_letter_code
_entity_poly.pdbx_strand_id
1 'polypeptide(L)'
;DMWDHKPTMADWFDKDLPDSIRQGQRLTTMTSGQARFPIAPSIYKFAPQGECGTMVSELLPHTSKHVDEIALIKSMHTEAINHDPAITYICTGNQLPGKASLGSWLSYGLGTENENLPAFLVMTASWTGRKEAQALYNRLWGSGFLPSKFQGVALRSAGDPVLYLSNPKGVDSIVRREMLD
;
A
#
# COMPACT_ATOMS: atom_id res chain seq x y z
N ASP A 1 13.86 -5.66 -2.13
CA ASP A 1 14.44 -5.95 -0.79
C ASP A 1 13.70 -6.97 0.07
N MET A 2 12.45 -7.36 -0.21
CA MET A 2 11.73 -8.34 0.63
C MET A 2 11.72 -9.77 0.07
N TRP A 3 11.26 -9.94 -1.18
CA TRP A 3 10.96 -11.25 -1.79
C TRP A 3 11.75 -11.54 -3.07
N ASP A 4 12.69 -10.66 -3.42
CA ASP A 4 13.38 -10.70 -4.70
C ASP A 4 14.90 -10.63 -4.49
N HIS A 5 15.47 -11.79 -4.22
CA HIS A 5 16.91 -11.95 -4.04
C HIS A 5 17.63 -11.82 -5.39
N LYS A 6 18.55 -10.85 -5.49
CA LYS A 6 19.34 -10.57 -6.69
C LYS A 6 20.85 -10.65 -6.39
N PRO A 7 21.42 -11.85 -6.18
CA PRO A 7 22.79 -12.01 -5.70
C PRO A 7 23.82 -11.38 -6.64
N THR A 8 23.61 -11.47 -7.96
CA THR A 8 24.50 -10.89 -8.98
C THR A 8 24.61 -9.37 -8.89
N MET A 9 23.66 -8.66 -8.26
CA MET A 9 23.75 -7.19 -8.12
C MET A 9 24.95 -6.75 -7.28
N ALA A 10 25.49 -7.63 -6.42
CA ALA A 10 26.72 -7.35 -5.67
C ALA A 10 27.91 -7.09 -6.61
N ASP A 11 28.02 -7.86 -7.70
CA ASP A 11 29.08 -7.71 -8.71
C ASP A 11 28.95 -6.40 -9.51
N TRP A 12 27.80 -5.75 -9.44
CA TRP A 12 27.49 -4.49 -10.11
C TRP A 12 27.57 -3.27 -9.21
N PHE A 13 27.87 -3.45 -7.91
CA PHE A 13 27.94 -2.34 -6.97
C PHE A 13 28.88 -1.23 -7.45
N ASP A 14 28.41 0.01 -7.37
CA ASP A 14 29.12 1.25 -7.78
C ASP A 14 29.48 1.34 -9.27
N LYS A 15 29.08 0.36 -10.09
CA LYS A 15 29.11 0.49 -11.56
C LYS A 15 27.96 1.38 -12.01
N ASP A 16 28.20 2.21 -13.02
CA ASP A 16 27.14 3.01 -13.62
C ASP A 16 26.10 2.13 -14.32
N LEU A 17 24.84 2.55 -14.24
CA LEU A 17 23.72 1.91 -14.92
C LEU A 17 23.99 1.84 -16.43
N PRO A 18 24.06 0.63 -17.03
CA PRO A 18 24.38 0.48 -18.45
C PRO A 18 23.34 1.12 -19.36
N ASP A 19 23.80 1.72 -20.46
CA ASP A 19 22.92 2.30 -21.49
C ASP A 19 21.97 1.26 -22.11
N SER A 20 22.40 -0.01 -22.19
CA SER A 20 21.57 -1.12 -22.68
C SER A 20 20.33 -1.39 -21.81
N ILE A 21 20.39 -1.03 -20.53
CA ILE A 21 19.27 -1.09 -19.58
C ILE A 21 18.53 0.24 -19.56
N ARG A 22 19.27 1.36 -19.53
CA ARG A 22 18.69 2.70 -19.45
C ARG A 22 17.81 3.01 -20.65
N GLN A 23 18.21 2.64 -21.87
CA GLN A 23 17.44 2.80 -23.11
C GLN A 23 16.77 4.19 -23.28
N GLY A 24 17.42 5.25 -22.78
CA GLY A 24 16.86 6.61 -22.81
C GLY A 24 15.63 6.83 -21.91
N GLN A 25 15.29 5.89 -21.01
CA GLN A 25 14.17 6.01 -20.08
C GLN A 25 14.29 7.26 -19.22
N ARG A 26 13.14 7.89 -18.98
CA ARG A 26 13.02 9.06 -18.11
C ARG A 26 13.22 8.65 -16.66
N LEU A 27 14.27 9.17 -16.04
CA LEU A 27 14.49 9.07 -14.61
C LEU A 27 13.68 10.14 -13.85
N THR A 28 13.56 9.97 -12.54
CA THR A 28 12.92 10.96 -11.68
C THR A 28 13.67 12.30 -11.75
N THR A 29 12.94 13.41 -11.64
CA THR A 29 13.56 14.75 -11.53
C THR A 29 14.42 14.88 -10.26
N MET A 30 14.21 14.01 -9.27
CA MET A 30 15.02 13.98 -8.05
C MET A 30 16.48 13.58 -8.30
N THR A 31 16.78 12.93 -9.44
CA THR A 31 18.13 12.53 -9.83
C THR A 31 18.67 13.35 -11.00
N SER A 32 17.98 14.43 -11.41
CA SER A 32 18.39 15.23 -12.59
C SER A 32 19.75 15.93 -12.43
N GLY A 33 20.20 16.15 -11.19
CA GLY A 33 21.52 16.72 -10.89
C GLY A 33 22.62 15.68 -10.67
N GLN A 34 22.32 14.38 -10.77
CA GLN A 34 23.34 13.34 -10.59
C GLN A 34 24.21 13.22 -11.84
N ALA A 35 25.53 13.28 -11.65
CA ALA A 35 26.50 13.07 -12.73
C ALA A 35 26.62 11.58 -13.13
N ARG A 36 26.27 10.67 -12.23
CA ARG A 36 26.40 9.22 -12.37
C ARG A 36 25.20 8.51 -11.76
N PHE A 37 24.93 7.28 -12.21
CA PHE A 37 23.82 6.45 -11.73
C PHE A 37 24.35 5.11 -11.22
N PRO A 38 25.03 5.10 -10.07
CA PRO A 38 25.65 3.90 -9.54
C PRO A 38 24.59 2.87 -9.12
N ILE A 39 24.82 1.61 -9.47
CA ILE A 39 23.98 0.50 -9.04
C ILE A 39 24.24 0.20 -7.56
N ALA A 40 23.16 0.10 -6.78
CA ALA A 40 23.20 -0.27 -5.38
C ALA A 40 22.45 -1.61 -5.17
N PRO A 41 23.13 -2.69 -4.74
CA PRO A 41 22.46 -3.91 -4.34
C PRO A 41 21.69 -3.72 -3.03
N SER A 42 20.77 -4.65 -2.75
CA SER A 42 20.15 -4.73 -1.42
C SER A 42 21.22 -4.92 -0.35
N ILE A 43 21.13 -4.15 0.74
CA ILE A 43 21.98 -4.31 1.92
C ILE A 43 21.51 -5.44 2.84
N TYR A 44 20.27 -5.90 2.65
CA TYR A 44 19.64 -6.91 3.49
C TYR A 44 20.03 -8.32 3.07
N LYS A 45 20.17 -9.19 4.06
CA LYS A 45 20.45 -10.61 3.86
C LYS A 45 19.18 -11.36 3.45
N PHE A 46 19.37 -12.39 2.63
CA PHE A 46 18.32 -13.32 2.24
C PHE A 46 18.71 -14.74 2.63
N ALA A 47 17.72 -15.52 3.04
CA ALA A 47 17.88 -16.94 3.33
C ALA A 47 16.70 -17.74 2.74
N PRO A 48 16.91 -19.00 2.33
CA PRO A 48 15.81 -19.88 1.97
C PRO A 48 14.96 -20.16 3.21
N GLN A 49 13.64 -20.11 3.04
CA GLN A 49 12.66 -20.29 4.11
C GLN A 49 11.58 -21.27 3.66
N GLY A 50 10.99 -21.97 4.63
CA GLY A 50 9.99 -22.99 4.37
C GLY A 50 10.52 -24.20 3.60
N GLU A 51 9.63 -25.14 3.31
CA GLU A 51 9.89 -26.30 2.46
C GLU A 51 10.02 -25.89 0.99
N CYS A 52 9.34 -24.82 0.57
CA CYS A 52 9.45 -24.29 -0.78
C CYS A 52 10.81 -23.64 -1.09
N GLY A 53 11.64 -23.38 -0.07
CA GLY A 53 12.98 -22.82 -0.22
C GLY A 53 13.00 -21.38 -0.75
N THR A 54 11.88 -20.65 -0.61
CA THR A 54 11.79 -19.27 -1.07
C THR A 54 12.82 -18.39 -0.36
N MET A 55 13.58 -17.61 -1.13
CA MET A 55 14.52 -16.63 -0.57
C MET A 55 13.77 -15.44 0.02
N VAL A 56 13.81 -15.29 1.35
CA VAL A 56 13.15 -14.19 2.06
C VAL A 56 14.19 -13.33 2.76
N SER A 57 13.98 -12.01 2.73
CA SER A 57 14.81 -11.03 3.41
C SER A 57 14.69 -11.11 4.93
N GLU A 58 15.78 -10.80 5.63
CA GLU A 58 15.79 -10.68 7.10
C GLU A 58 14.82 -9.61 7.65
N LEU A 59 14.27 -8.75 6.79
CA LEU A 59 13.23 -7.79 7.11
C LEU A 59 11.88 -8.41 7.48
N LEU A 60 11.64 -9.68 7.14
CA LEU A 60 10.36 -10.36 7.35
C LEU A 60 10.48 -11.60 8.26
N PRO A 61 11.05 -11.46 9.47
CA PRO A 61 11.42 -12.61 10.31
C PRO A 61 10.22 -13.42 10.83
N HIS A 62 9.04 -12.79 10.87
CA HIS A 62 7.80 -13.44 11.29
C HIS A 62 7.03 -13.97 10.09
N THR A 63 6.90 -13.19 9.03
CA THR A 63 6.19 -13.60 7.81
C THR A 63 6.89 -14.76 7.11
N SER A 64 8.22 -14.82 7.15
CA SER A 64 8.98 -15.91 6.54
C SER A 64 8.64 -17.30 7.09
N LYS A 65 8.15 -17.39 8.34
CA LYS A 65 7.74 -18.65 8.97
C LYS A 65 6.48 -19.26 8.34
N HIS A 66 5.75 -18.49 7.55
CA HIS A 66 4.51 -18.88 6.88
C HIS A 66 4.65 -18.87 5.36
N VAL A 67 5.88 -18.86 4.83
CA VAL A 67 6.11 -18.67 3.39
C VAL A 67 5.49 -19.78 2.53
N ASP A 68 5.38 -21.00 3.06
CA ASP A 68 4.74 -22.14 2.37
C ASP A 68 3.21 -21.97 2.24
N GLU A 69 2.61 -21.10 3.06
CA GLU A 69 1.18 -20.77 3.04
C GLU A 69 0.88 -19.50 2.21
N ILE A 70 1.92 -18.86 1.65
CA ILE A 70 1.82 -17.59 0.93
C ILE A 70 2.08 -17.82 -0.56
N ALA A 71 1.14 -17.37 -1.39
CA ALA A 71 1.37 -17.29 -2.84
C ALA A 71 2.14 -16.01 -3.19
N LEU A 72 3.34 -16.15 -3.76
CA LEU A 72 4.15 -15.03 -4.26
C LEU A 72 3.94 -14.81 -5.76
N ILE A 73 3.37 -13.67 -6.12
CA ILE A 73 3.18 -13.25 -7.51
C ILE A 73 4.35 -12.35 -7.92
N LYS A 74 5.27 -12.87 -8.74
CA LYS A 74 6.45 -12.13 -9.24
C LYS A 74 6.27 -11.56 -10.66
N SER A 75 5.10 -11.73 -11.27
CA SER A 75 4.79 -11.29 -12.63
C SER A 75 4.26 -9.85 -12.73
N MET A 76 4.13 -9.14 -11.61
CA MET A 76 3.63 -7.76 -11.61
C MET A 76 4.61 -6.83 -12.32
N HIS A 77 4.08 -6.02 -13.24
CA HIS A 77 4.83 -5.01 -13.98
C HIS A 77 4.16 -3.65 -13.83
N THR A 78 4.96 -2.59 -13.67
CA THR A 78 4.48 -1.21 -13.59
C THR A 78 5.48 -0.29 -14.27
N GLU A 79 4.98 0.80 -14.86
CA GLU A 79 5.80 1.86 -15.47
C GLU A 79 5.90 3.10 -14.56
N ALA A 80 5.38 3.02 -13.33
CA ALA A 80 5.39 4.12 -12.38
C ALA A 80 6.83 4.37 -11.87
N ILE A 81 7.36 5.57 -12.16
CA ILE A 81 8.74 5.93 -11.78
C ILE A 81 8.87 6.46 -10.35
N ASN A 82 7.76 6.77 -9.68
CA ASN A 82 7.71 7.41 -8.37
C ASN A 82 6.64 6.78 -7.47
N HIS A 83 6.82 6.94 -6.16
CA HIS A 83 6.02 6.25 -5.16
C HIS A 83 4.52 6.61 -5.20
N ASP A 84 4.15 7.85 -5.53
CA ASP A 84 2.75 8.31 -5.46
C ASP A 84 1.84 7.70 -6.56
N PRO A 85 2.25 7.69 -7.84
CA PRO A 85 1.62 6.88 -8.88
C PRO A 85 1.74 5.38 -8.64
N ALA A 86 2.85 4.89 -8.08
CA ALA A 86 3.03 3.45 -7.81
C ALA A 86 2.05 2.95 -6.73
N ILE A 87 1.87 3.68 -5.63
CA ILE A 87 0.89 3.31 -4.59
C ILE A 87 -0.54 3.44 -5.12
N THR A 88 -0.84 4.45 -5.94
CA THR A 88 -2.14 4.58 -6.59
C THR A 88 -2.41 3.38 -7.51
N TYR A 89 -1.40 2.92 -8.26
CA TYR A 89 -1.50 1.75 -9.12
C TYR A 89 -1.72 0.47 -8.33
N ILE A 90 -0.94 0.23 -7.28
CA ILE A 90 -1.10 -0.97 -6.43
C ILE A 90 -2.50 -1.00 -5.82
N CYS A 91 -3.02 0.15 -5.38
CA CYS A 91 -4.33 0.21 -4.75
C CYS A 91 -5.50 0.19 -5.75
N THR A 92 -5.35 0.70 -6.97
CA THR A 92 -6.50 0.96 -7.87
C THR A 92 -6.35 0.37 -9.28
N GLY A 93 -5.22 -0.26 -9.59
CA GLY A 93 -4.87 -0.75 -10.93
C GLY A 93 -4.55 0.35 -11.94
N ASN A 94 -4.45 1.62 -11.52
CA ASN A 94 -4.13 2.74 -12.40
C ASN A 94 -3.24 3.76 -11.70
N GLN A 95 -2.31 4.37 -12.45
CA GLN A 95 -1.42 5.42 -11.92
C GLN A 95 -2.13 6.76 -11.78
N LEU A 96 -3.23 6.97 -12.52
CA LEU A 96 -4.08 8.15 -12.41
C LEU A 96 -5.18 7.93 -11.34
N PRO A 97 -5.39 8.91 -10.44
CA PRO A 97 -6.47 8.83 -9.45
C PRO A 97 -7.86 8.71 -10.07
N GLY A 98 -8.79 8.09 -9.33
CA GLY A 98 -10.23 8.06 -9.67
C GLY A 98 -10.81 6.68 -9.99
N LYS A 99 -9.96 5.64 -10.10
CA LYS A 99 -10.42 4.25 -10.18
C LYS A 99 -10.80 3.71 -8.80
N ALA A 100 -11.69 2.73 -8.81
CA ALA A 100 -12.06 2.01 -7.59
C ALA A 100 -10.84 1.23 -7.07
N SER A 101 -10.63 1.31 -5.76
CA SER A 101 -9.57 0.56 -5.08
C SER A 101 -9.86 -0.94 -5.05
N LEU A 102 -8.83 -1.75 -4.82
CA LEU A 102 -8.95 -3.19 -4.63
C LEU A 102 -9.94 -3.53 -3.51
N GLY A 103 -9.87 -2.84 -2.37
CA GLY A 103 -10.82 -3.04 -1.27
C GLY A 103 -12.27 -2.73 -1.66
N SER A 104 -12.49 -1.68 -2.46
CA SER A 104 -13.82 -1.36 -3.01
C SER A 104 -14.33 -2.44 -3.97
N TRP A 105 -13.47 -2.98 -4.83
CA TRP A 105 -13.84 -4.08 -5.72
C TRP A 105 -14.17 -5.36 -4.98
N LEU A 106 -13.37 -5.72 -3.98
CA LEU A 106 -13.61 -6.89 -3.14
C LEU A 106 -14.93 -6.74 -2.38
N SER A 107 -15.18 -5.56 -1.80
CA SER A 107 -16.44 -5.27 -1.11
C SER A 107 -17.65 -5.30 -2.07
N TYR A 108 -17.50 -4.81 -3.30
CA TYR A 108 -18.54 -4.87 -4.33
C TYR A 108 -18.85 -6.30 -4.79
N GLY A 109 -17.80 -7.07 -5.11
CA GLY A 109 -17.93 -8.39 -5.73
C GLY A 109 -18.21 -9.53 -4.74
N LEU A 110 -17.61 -9.46 -3.56
CA LEU A 110 -17.70 -10.51 -2.53
C LEU A 110 -18.66 -10.14 -1.40
N GLY A 111 -18.96 -8.86 -1.21
CA GLY A 111 -19.78 -8.39 -0.10
C GLY A 111 -19.04 -8.48 1.24
N THR A 112 -19.80 -8.79 2.29
CA THR A 112 -19.27 -9.03 3.64
C THR A 112 -20.19 -10.00 4.37
N GLU A 113 -19.61 -10.87 5.19
CA GLU A 113 -20.36 -11.69 6.16
C GLU A 113 -20.66 -10.91 7.45
N ASN A 114 -20.15 -9.69 7.59
CA ASN A 114 -20.33 -8.85 8.77
C ASN A 114 -21.45 -7.83 8.56
N GLU A 115 -22.53 -7.96 9.32
CA GLU A 115 -23.67 -7.03 9.28
C GLU A 115 -23.46 -5.78 10.14
N ASN A 116 -22.46 -5.79 11.03
CA ASN A 116 -22.27 -4.79 12.08
C ASN A 116 -21.13 -3.81 11.79
N LEU A 117 -20.27 -4.08 10.81
CA LEU A 117 -19.15 -3.21 10.43
C LEU A 117 -19.09 -2.99 8.91
N PRO A 118 -18.49 -1.87 8.46
CA PRO A 118 -18.18 -1.69 7.06
C PRO A 118 -17.32 -2.83 6.51
N ALA A 119 -17.66 -3.29 5.31
CA ALA A 119 -16.94 -4.36 4.60
C ALA A 119 -15.48 -3.99 4.26
N PHE A 120 -15.16 -2.70 4.14
CA PHE A 120 -13.82 -2.22 3.80
C PHE A 120 -13.39 -1.10 4.76
N LEU A 121 -12.50 -1.47 5.69
CA LEU A 121 -11.91 -0.57 6.68
C LEU A 121 -10.50 -0.17 6.27
N VAL A 122 -10.14 1.08 6.56
CA VAL A 122 -8.83 1.65 6.25
C VAL A 122 -8.18 2.12 7.54
N MET A 123 -6.98 1.65 7.82
CA MET A 123 -6.20 2.08 8.96
C MET A 123 -5.08 3.00 8.47
N THR A 124 -5.02 4.20 9.04
CA THR A 124 -3.96 5.17 8.75
C THR A 124 -3.01 5.26 9.93
N ALA A 125 -1.71 5.32 9.65
CA ALA A 125 -0.71 5.49 10.71
C ALA A 125 -0.95 6.81 11.48
N SER A 126 -0.81 6.75 12.81
CA SER A 126 -0.74 7.95 13.65
C SER A 126 0.68 8.50 13.62
N TRP A 127 0.84 9.80 13.44
CA TRP A 127 2.16 10.41 13.27
C TRP A 127 2.37 11.58 14.22
N THR A 128 3.53 11.61 14.89
CA THR A 128 3.88 12.60 15.92
C THR A 128 4.96 13.59 15.50
N GLY A 129 5.57 13.48 14.30
CA GLY A 129 6.74 14.29 13.90
C GLY A 129 6.59 15.13 12.62
N ARG A 130 6.34 16.44 12.69
CA ARG A 130 5.93 17.30 11.56
C ARG A 130 6.85 17.47 10.31
N LYS A 131 7.89 16.66 10.06
CA LYS A 131 8.79 16.88 8.89
C LYS A 131 8.74 15.83 7.77
N GLU A 132 8.26 14.61 8.02
CA GLU A 132 8.28 13.53 7.01
C GLU A 132 6.97 12.73 6.96
N ALA A 133 5.85 13.36 7.33
CA ALA A 133 4.55 12.72 7.19
C ALA A 133 4.21 12.62 5.70
N GLN A 134 4.37 11.43 5.12
CA GLN A 134 3.87 11.17 3.77
C GLN A 134 2.33 11.26 3.82
N ALA A 135 1.77 12.23 3.11
CA ALA A 135 0.33 12.41 3.05
C ALA A 135 -0.33 11.16 2.45
N LEU A 136 -1.17 10.49 3.24
CA LEU A 136 -2.06 9.45 2.75
C LEU A 136 -3.33 10.12 2.22
N TYR A 137 -3.66 9.83 0.97
CA TYR A 137 -4.79 10.46 0.29
C TYR A 137 -5.96 9.48 0.17
N ASN A 138 -7.18 9.95 0.41
CA ASN A 138 -8.42 9.15 0.27
C ASN A 138 -8.57 8.47 -1.10
N ARG A 139 -7.93 9.01 -2.15
CA ARG A 139 -7.91 8.39 -3.49
C ARG A 139 -7.38 6.95 -3.51
N LEU A 140 -6.58 6.55 -2.53
CA LEU A 140 -5.97 5.22 -2.46
C LEU A 140 -6.99 4.14 -2.06
N TRP A 141 -8.11 4.51 -1.42
CA TRP A 141 -9.17 3.59 -1.00
C TRP A 141 -10.55 4.07 -1.45
N GLY A 142 -10.57 4.76 -2.59
CA GLY A 142 -11.78 5.30 -3.19
C GLY A 142 -12.66 4.23 -3.83
N SER A 143 -13.98 4.45 -3.82
CA SER A 143 -14.96 3.65 -4.58
C SER A 143 -14.94 3.95 -6.08
N GLY A 144 -14.33 5.05 -6.51
CA GLY A 144 -14.28 5.45 -7.93
C GLY A 144 -15.68 5.62 -8.50
N PHE A 145 -16.01 4.86 -9.55
CA PHE A 145 -17.33 4.83 -10.16
C PHE A 145 -18.31 3.82 -9.52
N LEU A 146 -17.86 3.03 -8.55
CA LEU A 146 -18.74 2.15 -7.79
C LEU A 146 -19.61 2.97 -6.82
N PRO A 147 -20.77 2.45 -6.41
CA PRO A 147 -21.60 3.11 -5.40
C PRO A 147 -20.81 3.46 -4.13
N SER A 148 -21.10 4.62 -3.54
CA SER A 148 -20.39 5.16 -2.38
C SER A 148 -20.39 4.24 -1.15
N LYS A 149 -21.33 3.29 -1.05
CA LYS A 149 -21.35 2.28 0.01
C LYS A 149 -20.11 1.36 0.03
N PHE A 150 -19.34 1.32 -1.05
CA PHE A 150 -18.09 0.55 -1.17
C PHE A 150 -16.83 1.41 -0.94
N GLN A 151 -17.01 2.65 -0.48
CA GLN A 151 -15.91 3.53 -0.09
C GLN A 151 -15.20 2.96 1.14
N GLY A 152 -13.85 2.95 1.11
CA GLY A 152 -13.07 2.58 2.29
C GLY A 152 -13.35 3.54 3.45
N VAL A 153 -13.72 2.97 4.60
CA VAL A 153 -14.02 3.72 5.82
C VAL A 153 -12.75 3.84 6.66
N ALA A 154 -12.19 5.05 6.71
CA ALA A 154 -11.00 5.34 7.50
C ALA A 154 -11.30 5.33 9.00
N LEU A 155 -10.57 4.50 9.74
CA LEU A 155 -10.59 4.46 11.20
C LEU A 155 -9.66 5.52 11.77
N ARG A 156 -10.20 6.45 12.55
CA ARG A 156 -9.43 7.49 13.21
C ARG A 156 -8.68 6.92 14.41
N SER A 157 -7.45 7.39 14.61
CA SER A 157 -6.60 7.00 15.75
C SER A 157 -6.99 7.67 17.07
N ALA A 158 -7.89 8.66 17.06
CA ALA A 158 -8.38 9.37 18.24
C ALA A 158 -9.81 9.89 18.03
N GLY A 159 -10.57 9.97 19.13
CA GLY A 159 -12.01 10.30 19.11
C GLY A 159 -12.84 9.15 18.56
N ASP A 160 -13.94 9.47 17.86
CA ASP A 160 -14.78 8.47 17.21
C ASP A 160 -14.01 7.76 16.09
N PRO A 161 -13.86 6.41 16.14
CA PRO A 161 -13.17 5.66 15.09
C PRO A 161 -13.81 5.84 13.72
N VAL A 162 -15.15 5.88 13.68
CA VAL A 162 -15.96 6.25 12.52
C VAL A 162 -16.68 7.55 12.86
N LEU A 163 -16.57 8.55 11.99
CA LEU A 163 -17.17 9.86 12.23
C LEU A 163 -18.68 9.75 12.48
N TYR A 164 -19.15 10.46 13.52
CA TYR A 164 -20.55 10.57 13.89
C TYR A 164 -21.22 9.27 14.34
N LEU A 165 -20.42 8.27 14.73
CA LEU A 165 -20.92 7.02 15.31
C LEU A 165 -21.49 7.26 16.71
N SER A 166 -20.85 8.12 17.50
CA SER A 166 -21.33 8.46 18.84
C SER A 166 -22.34 9.61 18.80
N ASN A 167 -23.25 9.62 19.77
CA ASN A 167 -24.14 10.75 19.97
C ASN A 167 -23.33 12.00 20.36
N PRO A 168 -23.69 13.19 19.86
CA PRO A 168 -23.11 14.44 20.34
C PRO A 168 -23.27 14.56 21.85
N LYS A 169 -22.29 15.21 22.51
CA LYS A 169 -22.32 15.42 23.95
C LYS A 169 -23.64 16.12 24.35
N GLY A 170 -24.40 15.49 25.24
CA GLY A 170 -25.70 16.00 25.71
C GLY A 170 -26.92 15.48 24.94
N VAL A 171 -26.74 14.61 23.94
CA VAL A 171 -27.84 13.96 23.22
C VAL A 171 -27.96 12.50 23.67
N ASP A 172 -29.07 12.16 24.32
CA ASP A 172 -29.37 10.79 24.74
C ASP A 172 -29.74 9.90 23.54
N SER A 173 -29.48 8.59 23.65
CA SER A 173 -29.80 7.62 22.60
C SER A 173 -31.29 7.52 22.31
N ILE A 174 -32.16 7.71 23.31
CA ILE A 174 -33.61 7.69 23.15
C ILE A 174 -34.04 8.87 22.28
N VAL A 175 -33.60 10.08 22.61
CA VAL A 175 -33.90 11.31 21.85
C VAL A 175 -33.39 11.20 20.42
N ARG A 176 -32.20 10.64 20.22
CA ARG A 176 -31.64 10.39 18.88
C ARG A 176 -32.50 9.42 18.08
N ARG A 177 -33.01 8.35 18.70
CA ARG A 177 -33.85 7.35 18.05
C ARG A 177 -35.16 7.95 17.58
N GLU A 178 -35.81 8.76 18.42
CA GLU A 178 -37.06 9.47 18.07
C GLU A 178 -36.90 10.44 16.89
N MET A 179 -35.70 10.95 16.61
CA MET A 179 -35.45 11.82 15.43
C MET A 179 -35.21 11.04 14.14
N LEU A 180 -34.85 9.76 14.21
CA LEU A 180 -34.50 8.92 13.07
C LEU A 180 -35.67 8.07 12.57
N ASP A 181 -36.61 7.75 13.46
CA ASP A 181 -37.87 7.07 13.16
C ASP A 181 -38.94 8.04 12.62
#